data_AF-A0A3R6GP85-F1
#
_entry.id   AF-A0A3R6GP85-F1
#
_cell.length_a   1.000
_cell.length_b   1.000
_cell.length_c   1.000
_cell.angle_alpha   90.00
_cell.angle_beta   90.00
_cell.angle_gamma   90.00
#
_symmetry.space_group_name_H-M   'P 1'
#
loop_
_entity.id
_entity.type
_entity.pdbx_description
1 polymer ?
#
loop_
_entity_poly.entity_id
_entity_poly.type
_entity_poly.pdbx_seq_one_letter_code
_entity_poly.pdbx_strand_id
1 'polypeptide(L)' 'MMKVFICPECGWMRVVSRRKDVECFKCGNEQMTLAKVDFDAFTSMSEEERKDYANGWLYIHQKAKK' A
#
# COMPACT_ATOMS: atom_id res chain seq x y z
N MET A 1 4.90 6.95 14.89
CA MET A 1 5.40 5.68 14.31
C MET A 1 5.00 5.67 12.84
N MET A 2 5.94 5.39 11.94
CA MET A 2 5.66 5.36 10.49
C MET A 2 4.82 4.13 10.14
N LYS A 3 3.84 4.30 9.27
CA LYS A 3 2.95 3.24 8.79
C LYS A 3 2.98 3.21 7.27
N VAL A 4 2.91 2.02 6.70
CA VAL A 4 2.87 1.82 5.25
C VAL A 4 1.43 1.62 4.83
N PHE A 5 0.99 2.37 3.82
CA PHE A 5 -0.33 2.26 3.23
C PHE A 5 -0.21 1.79 1.79
N ILE A 6 -1.17 0.98 1.35
CA ILE A 6 -1.31 0.48 -0.02
C ILE A 6 -2.65 0.92 -0.61
N CYS A 7 -2.63 1.36 -1.87
CA CYS A 7 -3.84 1.76 -2.57
C CYS A 7 -4.59 0.52 -3.05
N PRO A 8 -5.87 0.34 -2.68
CA PRO A 8 -6.64 -0.83 -3.10
C PRO A 8 -6.98 -0.87 -4.59
N GLU A 9 -6.89 0.28 -5.28
CA GLU A 9 -7.23 0.39 -6.70
C GLU A 9 -6.02 0.15 -7.60
N CYS A 10 -4.86 0.72 -7.28
CA CYS A 10 -3.68 0.68 -8.15
C CYS A 10 -2.41 0.12 -7.51
N GLY A 11 -2.47 -0.32 -6.25
CA GLY A 11 -1.35 -0.94 -5.53
C GLY A 11 -0.22 0.02 -5.15
N TRP A 12 -0.36 1.32 -5.41
CA TRP A 12 0.66 2.30 -5.02
C TRP A 12 0.82 2.34 -3.50
N MET A 13 2.06 2.30 -3.02
CA MET A 13 2.38 2.27 -1.61
C MET A 13 3.04 3.56 -1.15
N ARG A 14 2.78 3.98 0.09
CA ARG A 14 3.42 5.16 0.70
C ARG A 14 3.55 5.03 2.22
N VAL A 15 4.52 5.75 2.77
CA VAL A 15 4.73 5.85 4.21
C VAL A 15 4.05 7.11 4.76
N VAL A 16 3.35 6.97 5.88
CA VAL A 16 2.63 8.04 6.56
C VAL A 16 2.80 7.93 8.08
N SER A 17 3.00 9.04 8.78
CA SER A 17 3.25 9.07 10.22
C SER A 17 2.01 9.29 11.10
N ARG A 18 1.14 10.24 10.72
CA ARG A 18 0.08 10.79 11.59
C ARG A 18 -1.31 10.86 10.96
N ARG A 19 -1.42 10.88 9.62
CA ARG A 19 -2.71 11.04 8.94
C ARG A 19 -3.53 9.76 9.02
N LYS A 20 -4.83 9.91 9.31
CA LYS A 20 -5.83 8.84 9.27
C LYS A 20 -6.34 8.63 7.85
N ASP A 21 -6.56 9.74 7.14
CA ASP A 21 -7.04 9.74 5.76
C ASP A 21 -5.84 9.87 4.83
N VAL A 22 -5.60 8.81 4.06
CA VAL A 22 -4.41 8.67 3.23
C VAL A 22 -4.85 8.54 1.79
N GLU A 23 -4.60 9.59 1.02
CA GLU A 23 -4.87 9.62 -0.41
C GLU A 23 -3.73 9.00 -1.23
N CYS A 24 -4.11 8.29 -2.28
CA CYS A 24 -3.23 7.78 -3.30
C CYS A 24 -2.93 8.86 -4.35
N PHE A 25 -1.70 9.38 -4.36
CA PHE A 25 -1.28 10.39 -5.34
C PHE A 25 -1.13 9.87 -6.78
N LYS A 26 -1.23 8.55 -6.98
CA LYS A 26 -1.16 7.96 -8.32
C LYS A 26 -2.51 7.93 -9.03
N CYS A 27 -3.60 7.68 -8.29
CA CYS A 27 -4.94 7.51 -8.88
C CYS A 27 -6.04 8.35 -8.21
N GLY A 28 -5.69 9.19 -7.24
CA GLY A 28 -6.63 10.06 -6.53
C GLY A 28 -7.55 9.35 -5.52
N ASN A 29 -7.34 8.05 -5.25
CA ASN A 29 -8.16 7.34 -4.27
C ASN A 29 -7.92 7.89 -2.86
N GLU A 30 -8.95 8.45 -2.24
CA GLU A 30 -8.87 9.14 -0.94
C GLU A 30 -8.70 8.18 0.26
N GLN A 31 -8.99 6.88 0.07
CA GLN A 31 -8.96 5.88 1.13
C GLN A 31 -7.97 4.75 0.82
N MET A 32 -6.70 4.97 1.15
CA MET A 32 -5.71 3.89 1.14
C MET A 32 -5.82 2.98 2.37
N THR A 33 -5.43 1.72 2.22
CA THR A 33 -5.50 0.69 3.25
C THR A 33 -4.17 0.54 3.95
N LEU A 34 -4.17 0.25 5.25
CA LEU A 34 -2.94 -0.09 5.98
C LEU A 34 -2.37 -1.41 5.42
N ALA A 35 -1.13 -1.35 4.94
CA ALA A 35 -0.43 -2.55 4.45
C ALA A 35 0.03 -3.42 5.63
N LYS A 36 0.06 -4.73 5.44
CA LYS A 36 0.64 -5.67 6.40
C LYS A 36 2.16 -5.75 6.21
N VAL A 37 2.82 -4.59 6.22
CA VAL A 37 4.28 -4.45 6.20
C VAL A 37 4.63 -3.23 7.04
N ASP A 38 5.62 -3.38 7.91
CA ASP A 38 6.11 -2.26 8.71
C ASP A 38 7.06 -1.37 7.90
N PHE A 39 7.44 -0.25 8.50
CA PHE A 39 8.30 0.72 7.85
C PHE A 39 9.70 0.16 7.55
N ASP A 40 10.30 -0.54 8.50
CA ASP A 40 11.68 -1.03 8.36
C ASP A 40 11.78 -2.03 7.21
N ALA A 41 10.88 -3.02 7.17
CA ALA A 41 10.76 -3.97 6.08
C ALA A 41 10.53 -3.28 4.73
N PHE A 42 9.62 -2.29 4.67
CA PHE A 42 9.35 -1.55 3.44
C PHE A 42 10.57 -0.77 2.93
N THR A 43 11.39 -0.20 3.83
CA THR A 43 12.62 0.51 3.45
C THR A 43 13.73 -0.43 2.97
N SER A 44 13.76 -1.65 3.48
CA SER A 44 14.73 -2.68 3.05
C SER A 44 14.35 -3.39 1.75
N MET A 45 13.07 -3.36 1.35
CA MET A 45 12.62 -3.92 0.08
C MET A 45 13.12 -3.12 -1.13
N SER A 46 13.57 -3.85 -2.15
CA SER A 46 13.81 -3.33 -3.50
C SER A 46 12.52 -2.87 -4.18
N GLU A 47 12.66 -2.15 -5.30
CA GLU A 47 11.49 -1.76 -6.10
C GLU A 47 10.73 -2.97 -6.67
N GLU A 48 11.42 -4.05 -6.99
CA GLU A 48 10.82 -5.28 -7.50
C GLU A 48 10.01 -5.99 -6.42
N GLU A 49 10.58 -6.21 -5.24
CA GLU A 49 9.87 -6.79 -4.09
C GLU A 49 8.63 -5.97 -3.70
N ARG A 50 8.71 -4.63 -3.79
CA ARG A 50 7.56 -3.76 -3.55
C ARG A 50 6.47 -3.98 -4.61
N LYS A 51 6.84 -4.12 -5.89
CA LYS A 51 5.88 -4.40 -6.97
C LYS A 51 5.21 -5.76 -6.76
N ASP A 52 6.00 -6.78 -6.43
CA ASP A 52 5.48 -8.14 -6.18
C ASP A 52 4.54 -8.18 -4.98
N TYR A 53 4.90 -7.51 -3.88
CA TYR A 53 4.02 -7.34 -2.72
C TYR A 53 2.69 -6.68 -3.13
N ALA A 54 2.74 -5.57 -3.86
CA ALA A 54 1.55 -4.87 -4.29
C ALA A 54 0.67 -5.73 -5.21
N ASN A 55 1.26 -6.45 -6.16
CA ASN A 55 0.56 -7.34 -7.08
C ASN A 55 -0.12 -8.49 -6.32
N GLY A 56 0.59 -9.15 -5.40
CA GLY A 56 0.03 -10.20 -4.55
C GLY A 56 -1.11 -9.69 -3.67
N TRP A 57 -0.94 -8.51 -3.08
CA TRP A 57 -1.98 -7.87 -2.27
C TRP A 57 -3.24 -7.59 -3.10
N LEU A 58 -3.10 -6.97 -4.27
CA LEU A 58 -4.22 -6.67 -5.17
C LEU A 58 -4.92 -7.96 -5.62
N TYR A 59 -4.18 -9.00 -5.97
CA TYR A 59 -4.75 -10.28 -6.39
C TYR A 59 -5.69 -10.89 -5.32
N ILE A 60 -5.28 -10.84 -4.04
CA ILE A 60 -6.09 -11.36 -2.93
C ILE A 60 -7.32 -10.48 -2.70
N HIS A 61 -7.16 -9.16 -2.67
CA HIS A 61 -8.22 -8.24 -2.25
C HIS A 61 -9.19 -7.84 -3.38
N GLN A 62 -8.75 -7.86 -4.64
CA GLN A 62 -9.65 -7.67 -5.79
C GLN A 62 -10.49 -8.91 -6.08
N LYS A 63 -9.97 -10.13 -5.80
CA LYS A 63 -10.80 -11.34 -5.82
C LYS A 63 -11.92 -11.32 -4.78
N ALA A 64 -11.70 -10.68 -3.64
CA ALA A 64 -12.71 -10.51 -2.61
C ALA A 64 -13.81 -9.48 -2.97
N LYS A 65 -13.62 -8.66 -4.02
CA LYS A 65 -14.61 -7.70 -4.52
C LYS A 65 -15.54 -8.28 -5.60
N LYS A 66 -15.24 -9.45 -6.16
CA LYS A 66 -16.09 -10.15 -7.15
C LYS A 66 -16.97 -11.18 -6.47
#